data_AF-A0A078LT91-F1
#
_entry.id   AF-A0A078LT91-F1
#
_cell.length_a   1.000
_cell.length_b   1.000
_cell.length_c   1.000
_cell.angle_alpha   90.00
_cell.angle_beta   90.00
_cell.angle_gamma   90.00
#
_symmetry.space_group_name_H-M   'P 1'
#
loop_
_entity.id
_entity.type
_entity.pdbx_description
1 polymer ?
#
loop_
_entity_poly.entity_id
_entity_poly.type
_entity_poly.pdbx_seq_one_letter_code
_entity_poly.pdbx_strand_id
1 'polypeptide(L)'
;MVRSARSIRKTLDTAAENNETAALVVMRAAEQLEVHDVLRQQLLNVIHRLHQDADELREIRDDVFEPNVSGPISRSPANPIGGNLPRVAN
;
A
#
# COMPACT_ATOMS: atom_id res chain seq x y z
N MET A 1 -20.19 -11.11 -9.13
CA MET A 1 -18.86 -10.46 -9.07
C MET A 1 -18.17 -10.56 -7.70
N VAL A 2 -18.87 -10.53 -6.56
CA VAL A 2 -18.22 -10.59 -5.22
C VAL A 2 -17.36 -11.84 -4.97
N ARG A 3 -17.69 -13.00 -5.56
CA ARG A 3 -16.89 -14.22 -5.45
C ARG A 3 -15.54 -14.14 -6.17
N SER A 4 -15.45 -13.46 -7.32
CA SER A 4 -14.16 -13.29 -8.01
C SER A 4 -13.26 -12.32 -7.25
N ALA A 5 -13.85 -11.26 -6.70
CA ALA A 5 -13.16 -10.27 -5.87
C ALA A 5 -12.52 -10.97 -4.64
N ARG A 6 -13.29 -11.73 -3.85
CA ARG A 6 -12.73 -12.48 -2.70
C ARG A 6 -11.64 -13.48 -3.10
N SER A 7 -11.77 -14.12 -4.26
CA SER A 7 -10.76 -15.04 -4.78
C SER A 7 -9.46 -14.31 -5.15
N ILE A 8 -9.55 -13.14 -5.79
CA ILE A 8 -8.39 -12.31 -6.16
C ILE A 8 -7.67 -11.84 -4.89
N ARG A 9 -8.40 -11.33 -3.88
CA ARG A 9 -7.83 -10.95 -2.59
C ARG A 9 -7.00 -12.09 -2.00
N LYS A 10 -7.61 -13.28 -1.91
CA LYS A 10 -6.94 -14.47 -1.39
C LYS A 10 -5.68 -14.84 -2.19
N THR A 11 -5.75 -14.78 -3.51
CA THR A 11 -4.58 -15.08 -4.37
C THR A 11 -3.45 -14.08 -4.14
N LEU A 12 -3.74 -12.78 -4.03
CA LEU A 12 -2.74 -11.75 -3.75
C LEU A 12 -2.12 -11.92 -2.35
N ASP A 13 -2.95 -12.19 -1.34
CA ASP A 13 -2.49 -12.48 0.03
C ASP A 13 -1.56 -13.69 0.06
N THR A 14 -1.97 -14.82 -0.54
CA THR A 14 -1.15 -16.03 -0.61
C THR A 14 0.14 -15.80 -1.39
N ALA A 15 0.12 -15.01 -2.46
CA ALA A 15 1.33 -14.70 -3.21
C ALA A 15 2.31 -13.85 -2.37
N ALA A 16 1.81 -12.87 -1.61
CA ALA A 16 2.64 -12.07 -0.71
C ALA A 16 3.28 -12.94 0.40
N GLU A 17 2.49 -13.82 1.03
CA GLU A 17 2.99 -14.77 2.05
C GLU A 17 4.05 -15.72 1.49
N ASN A 18 3.87 -16.19 0.24
CA ASN A 18 4.85 -17.03 -0.43
C ASN A 18 6.17 -16.29 -0.68
N ASN A 19 6.11 -15.01 -1.08
CA ASN A 19 7.29 -14.19 -1.29
C ASN A 19 8.05 -13.94 0.02
N GLU A 20 7.36 -13.65 1.12
CA GLU A 20 7.98 -13.53 2.45
C GLU A 20 8.63 -14.85 2.89
N THR A 21 7.94 -15.98 2.68
CA THR A 21 8.48 -17.31 3.00
C THR A 21 9.74 -17.61 2.18
N ALA A 22 9.72 -17.29 0.88
CA ALA A 22 10.89 -17.43 0.03
C ALA A 22 12.04 -16.52 0.50
N ALA A 23 11.75 -15.28 0.89
CA ALA A 23 12.75 -14.34 1.39
C ALA A 23 13.47 -14.91 2.62
N LEU A 24 12.73 -15.49 3.58
CA LEU A 24 13.32 -16.13 4.77
C LEU A 24 14.24 -17.30 4.42
N VAL A 25 13.88 -18.11 3.44
CA VAL A 25 14.74 -19.21 2.96
C VAL A 25 16.02 -18.67 2.34
N VAL A 26 15.91 -17.62 1.51
CA VAL A 26 17.06 -17.00 0.85
C VAL A 26 17.96 -16.27 1.85
N MET A 27 17.40 -15.63 2.88
CA MET A 27 18.16 -15.02 3.99
C MET A 27 19.05 -16.05 4.68
N ARG A 28 18.49 -17.21 5.04
CA ARG A 28 19.29 -18.31 5.63
C ARG A 28 20.38 -18.81 4.69
N ALA A 29 20.11 -18.91 3.38
CA ALA A 29 21.12 -19.30 2.41
C ALA A 29 22.23 -18.25 2.29
N ALA A 30 21.89 -16.97 2.32
CA ALA A 30 22.86 -15.87 2.28
C ALA A 30 23.74 -15.80 3.54
N GLU A 31 23.18 -16.11 4.71
CA GLU A 31 23.92 -16.21 5.99
C GLU A 31 24.98 -17.31 5.97
N GLN A 32 24.75 -18.40 5.23
CA GLN A 32 25.71 -19.52 5.11
C GLN A 32 26.85 -19.23 4.13
N LEU A 33 26.78 -18.15 3.35
CA LEU A 33 27.75 -17.79 2.32
C LEU A 33 28.71 -16.70 2.82
N GLU A 34 29.59 -17.08 3.76
CA GLU A 34 30.61 -16.16 4.30
C GLU A 34 31.76 -15.89 3.33
N VAL A 35 32.01 -16.79 2.37
CA VAL A 35 33.19 -16.76 1.47
C VAL A 35 32.86 -16.21 0.07
N HIS A 36 31.58 -16.15 -0.32
CA HIS A 36 31.15 -15.80 -1.67
C HIS A 36 30.44 -14.45 -1.72
N ASP A 37 31.19 -13.35 -1.62
CA ASP A 37 30.64 -11.99 -1.54
C ASP A 37 29.71 -11.65 -2.71
N VAL A 38 30.06 -12.01 -3.95
CA VAL A 38 29.21 -11.73 -5.12
C VAL A 38 27.89 -12.49 -5.06
N LEU A 39 27.92 -13.78 -4.72
CA LEU A 39 26.70 -14.58 -4.60
C LEU A 39 25.85 -14.09 -3.43
N ARG A 40 26.46 -13.75 -2.30
CA ARG A 40 25.78 -13.17 -1.15
C ARG A 40 25.08 -11.86 -1.52
N GLN A 41 25.75 -10.96 -2.24
CA GLN A 41 25.13 -9.72 -2.73
C GLN A 41 23.96 -9.99 -3.70
N GLN A 42 24.08 -11.00 -4.58
CA GLN A 42 22.97 -11.41 -5.43
C GLN A 42 21.77 -11.92 -4.62
N LEU A 43 22.00 -12.73 -3.58
CA LEU A 43 20.92 -13.21 -2.72
C LEU A 43 20.28 -12.07 -1.90
N LEU A 44 21.06 -11.09 -1.43
CA LEU A 44 20.53 -9.89 -0.78
C LEU A 44 19.61 -9.10 -1.71
N ASN A 45 19.98 -8.96 -2.99
CA ASN A 45 19.12 -8.33 -3.99
C ASN A 45 17.83 -9.13 -4.23
N VAL A 46 17.89 -10.46 -4.23
CA VAL A 46 16.71 -11.33 -4.33
C VAL A 46 15.79 -11.16 -3.13
N ILE A 47 16.34 -11.14 -1.91
CA ILE A 47 15.56 -10.90 -0.68
C ILE A 47 14.84 -9.56 -0.75
N HIS A 48 15.54 -8.51 -1.19
CA HIS A 48 14.95 -7.18 -1.31
C HIS A 48 13.78 -7.16 -2.31
N ARG A 49 13.94 -7.82 -3.46
CA ARG A 49 12.87 -7.97 -4.45
C ARG A 49 11.68 -8.76 -3.91
N LEU A 50 11.92 -9.85 -3.19
CA LEU A 50 10.83 -10.65 -2.63
C LEU A 50 10.00 -9.86 -1.60
N HIS A 51 10.64 -9.04 -0.77
CA HIS A 51 9.92 -8.13 0.12
C HIS A 51 9.15 -7.06 -0.67
N GLN A 52 9.79 -6.44 -1.67
CA GLN A 52 9.12 -5.46 -2.52
C GLN A 52 7.89 -6.06 -3.23
N ASP A 53 8.02 -7.25 -3.81
CA ASP A 53 6.91 -7.94 -4.47
C ASP A 53 5.77 -8.25 -3.47
N ALA A 54 6.09 -8.63 -2.23
CA ALA A 54 5.08 -8.88 -1.20
C ALA A 54 4.32 -7.60 -0.84
N ASP A 55 5.01 -6.46 -0.73
CA ASP A 55 4.40 -5.16 -0.44
C ASP A 55 3.55 -4.67 -1.62
N GLU A 56 4.06 -4.75 -2.85
CA GLU A 56 3.30 -4.39 -4.06
C GLU A 56 2.02 -5.23 -4.21
N LEU A 57 2.07 -6.54 -3.92
CA LEU A 57 0.88 -7.39 -3.95
C LEU A 57 -0.17 -6.98 -2.90
N ARG A 58 0.27 -6.50 -1.73
CA ARG A 58 -0.62 -5.97 -0.68
C ARG A 58 -1.20 -4.62 -1.07
N GLU A 59 -0.43 -3.74 -1.70
CA GLU A 59 -0.91 -2.47 -2.23
C GLU A 59 -1.98 -2.69 -3.32
N ILE A 60 -1.71 -3.57 -4.29
CA ILE A 60 -2.69 -3.91 -5.34
C ILE A 60 -3.96 -4.50 -4.74
N ARG A 61 -3.83 -5.34 -3.71
CA ARG A 61 -4.99 -5.85 -2.98
C ARG A 61 -5.76 -4.69 -2.36
N ASP A 62 -5.08 -3.80 -1.65
CA ASP A 62 -5.76 -2.69 -0.97
C ASP A 62 -6.44 -1.76 -1.98
N ASP A 63 -5.81 -1.43 -3.10
CA ASP A 63 -6.41 -0.65 -4.20
C ASP A 63 -7.65 -1.30 -4.82
N VAL A 64 -7.63 -2.62 -5.01
CA VAL A 64 -8.76 -3.36 -5.60
C VAL A 64 -9.93 -3.49 -4.62
N PHE A 65 -9.68 -3.43 -3.32
CA PHE A 65 -10.67 -3.74 -2.28
C PHE A 65 -11.01 -2.57 -1.33
N GLU A 66 -10.33 -1.42 -1.42
CA GLU A 66 -10.69 -0.14 -0.81
C GLU A 66 -11.45 0.71 -1.84
N PRO A 67 -12.79 0.72 -1.86
CA PRO A 67 -13.54 1.59 -2.73
C PRO A 67 -13.49 3.00 -2.13
N ASN A 68 -12.47 3.79 -2.47
CA ASN A 68 -12.48 5.24 -2.36
C ASN A 68 -13.01 5.80 -1.01
N VAL A 69 -12.19 5.81 0.04
CA VAL A 69 -12.42 6.70 1.19
C VAL A 69 -11.85 8.09 0.89
N SER A 70 -12.24 8.67 -0.24
CA SER A 70 -12.21 10.11 -0.49
C SER A 70 -13.60 10.53 -0.92
N GLY A 71 -14.52 10.48 0.06
CA GLY A 71 -15.76 11.27 -0.04
C GLY A 71 -15.39 12.74 -0.23
N PRO A 72 -16.17 13.53 -1.00
CA PRO A 72 -15.90 14.94 -1.15
C PRO A 72 -16.07 15.65 0.20
N ILE A 73 -14.96 15.88 0.90
CA ILE A 73 -14.90 16.86 1.98
C ILE A 73 -14.94 18.23 1.30
N SER A 74 -16.14 18.77 1.06
CA SER A 74 -16.45 20.20 1.05
C SER A 74 -17.88 20.44 0.56
N ARG A 75 -18.84 20.41 1.49
CA ARG A 75 -19.98 21.33 1.44
C ARG A 75 -20.02 22.08 2.76
N SER A 76 -19.20 23.12 2.86
CA SER A 76 -19.51 24.24 3.73
C SER A 76 -20.59 25.05 3.00
N PRO A 77 -21.82 25.20 3.53
CA PRO A 77 -22.75 26.14 2.94
C PRO A 77 -22.21 27.54 3.17
N ALA A 78 -21.94 28.24 2.06
CA ALA A 78 -21.64 29.65 2.05
C ALA A 78 -22.70 30.41 2.87
N ASN A 79 -22.27 31.16 3.87
CA ASN A 79 -23.08 32.11 4.61
C ASN A 79 -23.03 33.45 3.89
N PRO A 80 -24.14 34.00 3.36
CA PRO A 80 -24.10 35.33 2.77
C PRO A 80 -25.22 36.18 3.36
N ILE A 81 -25.03 36.78 4.54
CA ILE A 81 -25.85 37.95 4.91
C ILE A 81 -24.99 39.01 5.58
N GLY A 82 -24.53 39.93 4.72
CA GLY A 82 -24.72 41.37 4.87
C GLY A 82 -24.32 42.00 6.21
N GLY A 83 -23.13 42.58 6.24
CA GLY A 83 -22.78 43.60 7.21
C GLY A 83 -23.73 44.79 7.11
N ASN A 84 -24.44 45.08 8.19
CA ASN A 84 -25.08 46.36 8.40
C ASN A 84 -24.01 47.39 8.77
N LEU A 85 -23.71 48.30 7.85
CA LEU A 85 -22.98 49.55 8.13
C LEU A 85 -23.93 50.60 8.75
N PRO A 86 -23.41 51.56 9.53
CA PRO A 86 -24.20 52.38 10.44
C PRO A 86 -24.92 53.51 9.69
N ARG A 87 -26.17 53.78 10.09
CA ARG A 87 -26.94 54.93 9.61
C ARG A 87 -26.57 56.16 10.43
N VAL A 88 -25.68 56.98 9.87
CA VAL A 88 -25.49 58.38 10.25
C VAL A 88 -26.45 59.22 9.40
N ALA A 89 -27.32 60.02 10.03
CA ALA A 89 -27.89 61.21 9.41
C ALA A 89 -28.56 62.10 10.47
N ASN A 90 -28.00 63.31 10.60
CA ASN A 90 -28.54 64.60 11.07
C ASN A 90 -29.36 64.67 12.36
#